data_AF-A0A553ZVJ6-F1
#
_entry.id   AF-A0A553ZVJ6-F1
#
_cell.length_a   1.000
_cell.length_b   1.000
_cell.length_c   1.000
_cell.angle_alpha   90.00
_cell.angle_beta   90.00
_cell.angle_gamma   90.00
#
_symmetry.space_group_name_H-M   'P 1'
#
loop_
_entity.id
_entity.type
_entity.pdbx_description
1 polymer ?
#
loop_
_entity_poly.entity_id
_entity_poly.type
_entity_poly.pdbx_seq_one_letter_code
_entity_poly.pdbx_strand_id
1 'polypeptide(L)'
;MSTFKRESYYVTLDMALMAISKTKTPDNTIQYQIYATEKEKDQLASLLERVKSEDFEQQQILQRPFDETKADQEKVQTQNDLKDVYQMLYDLGTLETKEIIADIMPT
;
A
#
# COMPACT_ATOMS: atom_id res chain seq x y z
N MET A 1 -9.62 -25.22 14.73
CA MET A 1 -10.41 -24.75 13.56
C MET A 1 -10.27 -23.23 13.53
N SER A 2 -9.40 -22.69 12.68
CA SER A 2 -9.27 -21.24 12.53
C SER A 2 -10.36 -20.78 11.57
N THR A 3 -11.35 -20.08 12.09
CA THR A 3 -12.43 -19.49 11.31
C THR A 3 -11.83 -18.43 10.40
N PHE A 4 -11.78 -18.68 9.08
CA PHE A 4 -11.36 -17.69 8.08
C PHE A 4 -12.44 -16.61 7.91
N LYS A 5 -12.68 -15.85 8.97
CA LYS A 5 -13.64 -14.75 8.96
C LYS A 5 -13.02 -13.62 8.15
N ARG A 6 -13.66 -13.28 7.03
CA ARG A 6 -13.33 -12.07 6.28
C ARG A 6 -14.18 -10.91 6.80
N GLU A 7 -13.54 -9.79 7.02
CA GLU A 7 -14.18 -8.54 7.44
C GLU A 7 -13.89 -7.46 6.39
N SER A 8 -14.71 -6.41 6.40
CA SER A 8 -14.50 -5.28 5.52
C SER A 8 -13.58 -4.27 6.17
N TYR A 9 -12.63 -3.76 5.38
CA TYR A 9 -11.69 -2.73 5.79
C TYR A 9 -11.64 -1.63 4.73
N TYR A 10 -11.19 -0.46 5.14
CA TYR A 10 -10.92 0.70 4.31
C TYR A 10 -9.44 1.00 4.38
N VAL A 11 -8.80 1.06 3.22
CA VAL A 11 -7.37 1.30 3.08
C VAL A 11 -7.18 2.68 2.47
N THR A 12 -6.47 3.54 3.20
CA THR A 12 -6.05 4.84 2.69
C THR A 12 -4.67 4.68 2.06
N LEU A 13 -4.51 5.10 0.80
CA LEU A 13 -3.21 5.24 0.16
C LEU A 13 -2.94 6.73 -0.07
N ASP A 14 -2.44 7.39 0.96
CA ASP A 14 -1.93 8.74 0.86
C ASP A 14 -0.49 8.75 1.38
N MET A 15 0.42 9.47 0.70
CA MET A 15 1.83 9.52 1.09
C MET A 15 2.01 9.99 2.54
N ALA A 16 1.17 10.92 3.01
CA ALA A 16 1.20 11.38 4.39
C ALA A 16 0.44 10.43 5.34
N LEU A 17 -0.52 9.67 4.82
CA LEU A 17 -1.41 8.81 5.62
C LEU A 17 -1.78 7.51 4.91
N MET A 18 -0.91 6.48 5.02
CA MET A 18 -1.32 5.10 4.70
C MET A 18 -1.79 4.36 5.95
N ALA A 19 -3.00 3.83 5.93
CA ALA A 19 -3.59 3.15 7.07
C ALA A 19 -4.69 2.17 6.65
N ILE A 20 -4.98 1.20 7.51
CA ILE A 20 -6.11 0.27 7.36
C ILE A 20 -7.06 0.48 8.54
N SER A 21 -8.33 0.71 8.26
CA SER A 21 -9.37 0.94 9.27
C SER A 21 -10.58 0.06 9.03
N LYS A 22 -11.33 -0.29 10.10
CA LYS A 22 -12.63 -0.97 9.96
C LYS A 22 -13.76 -0.01 9.57
N THR A 23 -13.54 1.29 9.72
CA THR A 23 -14.51 2.34 9.39
C THR A 23 -13.89 3.32 8.42
N LYS A 24 -14.68 3.76 7.45
CA LYS A 24 -14.29 4.82 6.53
C LYS A 24 -13.96 6.07 7.33
N THR A 25 -12.76 6.63 7.15
CA THR A 25 -12.40 7.91 7.76
C THR A 25 -13.18 9.05 7.09
N PRO A 26 -13.57 10.10 7.84
CA PRO A 26 -14.35 11.23 7.30
C PRO A 26 -13.52 12.17 6.41
N ASP A 27 -12.22 11.93 6.30
CA ASP A 27 -11.31 12.73 5.49
C ASP A 27 -11.65 12.63 4.00
N ASN A 28 -11.36 13.71 3.26
CA ASN A 28 -11.58 13.82 1.82
C ASN A 28 -10.57 12.98 0.99
N THR A 29 -9.96 11.98 1.63
CA THR A 29 -8.92 11.11 1.09
C THR A 29 -9.56 9.90 0.41
N ILE A 30 -8.96 9.46 -0.69
CA ILE A 30 -9.40 8.25 -1.40
C ILE A 30 -9.14 7.04 -0.50
N GLN A 31 -10.19 6.25 -0.28
CA GLN A 31 -10.16 5.04 0.53
C GLN A 31 -10.67 3.86 -0.27
N TYR A 32 -9.89 2.79 -0.30
CA TYR A 32 -10.20 1.57 -1.02
C TYR A 32 -10.84 0.58 -0.06
N GLN A 33 -12.07 0.14 -0.39
CA GLN A 33 -12.72 -0.88 0.40
C GLN A 33 -12.21 -2.26 -0.02
N ILE A 34 -11.83 -3.07 0.97
CA ILE A 34 -11.37 -4.45 0.79
C ILE A 34 -12.17 -5.42 1.67
N TYR A 35 -12.12 -6.70 1.30
CA TYR A 35 -12.63 -7.83 2.08
C TYR A 35 -11.50 -8.81 2.36
N ALA A 36 -11.05 -8.86 3.60
CA ALA A 36 -9.82 -9.55 3.99
C ALA A 36 -9.99 -10.34 5.29
N THR A 37 -9.24 -11.42 5.43
CA THR A 37 -8.97 -12.07 6.72
C THR A 37 -7.98 -11.22 7.53
N GLU A 38 -7.87 -11.48 8.83
CA GLU A 38 -6.84 -10.81 9.65
C GLU A 38 -5.43 -11.00 9.09
N LYS A 39 -5.10 -12.21 8.62
CA LYS A 39 -3.80 -12.49 8.01
C LYS A 39 -3.55 -11.64 6.77
N GLU A 40 -4.52 -11.56 5.86
CA GLU A 40 -4.40 -10.72 4.66
C GLU A 40 -4.29 -9.23 5.03
N LYS A 41 -5.05 -8.77 6.03
CA LYS A 41 -4.96 -7.41 6.56
C LYS A 41 -3.57 -7.11 7.15
N ASP A 42 -2.98 -8.05 7.89
CA ASP A 42 -1.64 -7.88 8.46
C ASP A 42 -0.56 -7.87 7.37
N GLN A 43 -0.69 -8.74 6.36
CA GLN A 43 0.21 -8.73 5.20
C GLN A 43 0.16 -7.39 4.44
N LEU A 44 -1.04 -6.85 4.21
CA LEU A 44 -1.20 -5.54 3.60
C LEU A 44 -0.63 -4.43 4.49
N ALA A 45 -0.84 -4.49 5.81
CA ALA A 45 -0.28 -3.52 6.74
C ALA A 45 1.26 -3.51 6.69
N SER A 46 1.89 -4.68 6.65
CA SER A 46 3.35 -4.79 6.51
C SER A 46 3.88 -4.28 5.17
N LEU A 47 3.12 -4.43 4.08
CA LEU A 47 3.46 -3.82 2.79
C LEU A 47 3.40 -2.29 2.87
N LEU A 48 2.33 -1.73 3.44
CA LEU A 48 2.19 -0.28 3.59
C LEU A 48 3.29 0.32 4.47
N GLU A 49 3.71 -0.37 5.53
CA GLU A 49 4.79 0.09 6.40
C GLU A 49 6.13 0.13 5.67
N ARG A 50 6.44 -0.90 4.86
CA ARG A 50 7.67 -0.92 4.04
C ARG A 50 7.73 0.24 3.06
N VAL A 51 6.66 0.47 2.30
CA VAL A 51 6.57 1.59 1.35
C VAL A 51 6.78 2.94 2.06
N LYS A 52 6.21 3.14 3.26
CA LYS A 52 6.46 4.36 4.04
C LYS A 52 7.91 4.52 4.48
N SER A 53 8.53 3.43 4.96
CA SER A 53 9.92 3.46 5.41
C SER A 53 10.86 3.76 4.25
N GLU A 54 10.64 3.14 3.09
CA GLU A 54 11.45 3.37 1.89
C GLU A 54 11.33 4.80 1.36
N ASP A 55 10.14 5.40 1.35
CA ASP A 55 9.95 6.81 0.96
C ASP A 55 10.78 7.75 1.84
N PHE A 56 10.79 7.51 3.15
CA PHE A 56 11.59 8.28 4.10
C PHE A 56 13.10 8.11 3.89
N GLU A 57 13.57 6.89 3.58
CA GLU A 57 14.99 6.63 3.31
C GLU A 57 15.44 7.32 2.01
N GLN A 58 14.63 7.22 0.94
CA GLN A 58 14.92 7.90 -0.34
C GLN A 58 15.03 9.43 -0.17
N GLN A 59 14.14 10.04 0.62
CA GLN A 59 14.21 11.48 0.93
C GLN A 59 15.50 11.88 1.65
N GLN A 60 16.10 10.98 2.45
CA GLN A 60 17.39 11.24 3.10
C GLN A 60 18.58 11.05 2.15
N ILE A 61 18.51 10.05 1.26
CA ILE A 61 19.59 9.76 0.31
C ILE A 61 19.70 10.86 -0.75
N LEU A 62 18.58 11.42 -1.23
CA LEU A 62 18.58 12.56 -2.16
C LEU A 62 19.29 13.81 -1.59
N GLN A 63 19.38 13.92 -0.25
CA GLN A 63 20.16 14.99 0.41
C GLN A 63 21.67 14.72 0.46
N ARG A 64 22.14 13.55 -0.01
CA ARG A 64 23.56 13.13 -0.01
C ARG A 64 24.04 12.77 -1.44
N PRO A 65 24.70 13.68 -2.16
CA PRO A 65 24.86 13.59 -3.61
C PRO A 65 25.98 12.66 -4.13
N PHE A 66 26.39 11.60 -3.42
CA PHE A 66 27.60 10.82 -3.79
C PHE A 66 27.48 9.28 -3.80
N ASP A 67 26.28 8.70 -3.85
CA ASP A 67 26.12 7.22 -3.89
C ASP A 67 25.04 6.79 -4.92
N GLU A 68 25.28 7.09 -6.20
CA GLU A 68 24.32 6.88 -7.31
C GLU A 68 23.88 5.41 -7.50
N THR A 69 24.76 4.44 -7.20
CA THR A 69 24.48 3.02 -7.43
C THR A 69 23.49 2.43 -6.42
N LYS A 70 23.48 2.93 -5.18
CA LYS A 70 22.50 2.48 -4.16
C LYS A 70 21.12 3.08 -4.41
N ALA A 71 21.09 4.35 -4.82
CA ALA A 71 19.85 5.05 -5.13
C ALA A 71 19.03 4.36 -6.24
N ASP A 72 19.69 3.74 -7.24
CA ASP A 72 18.99 3.03 -8.32
C ASP A 72 18.36 1.71 -7.84
N GLN A 73 19.07 0.92 -7.02
CA GLN A 73 18.56 -0.34 -6.48
C GLN A 73 17.39 -0.14 -5.50
N GLU A 74 17.50 0.85 -4.63
CA GLU A 74 16.44 1.19 -3.67
C GLU A 74 15.18 1.68 -4.38
N LYS A 75 15.33 2.44 -5.48
CA LYS A 75 14.20 2.89 -6.30
C LYS A 75 13.44 1.74 -6.94
N VAL A 76 14.14 0.70 -7.42
CA VAL A 76 13.50 -0.50 -8.00
C VAL A 76 12.74 -1.28 -6.91
N GLN A 77 13.29 -1.40 -5.71
CA GLN A 77 12.63 -2.10 -4.61
C GLN A 77 11.32 -1.41 -4.21
N THR A 78 11.34 -0.09 -4.05
CA THR A 78 10.15 0.68 -3.65
C THR A 78 9.05 0.63 -4.72
N GLN A 79 9.43 0.61 -6.01
CA GLN A 79 8.47 0.42 -7.10
C GLN A 79 7.80 -0.96 -7.05
N ASN A 80 8.55 -2.01 -6.69
CA ASN A 80 8.00 -3.36 -6.54
C ASN A 80 7.07 -3.45 -5.32
N ASP A 81 7.47 -2.90 -4.17
CA ASP A 81 6.66 -2.93 -2.95
C ASP A 81 5.34 -2.15 -3.13
N LEU A 82 5.36 -1.02 -3.84
CA LEU A 82 4.14 -0.28 -4.19
C LEU A 82 3.25 -1.06 -5.17
N LYS A 83 3.85 -1.76 -6.15
CA LYS A 83 3.12 -2.64 -7.07
C LYS A 83 2.42 -3.78 -6.31
N ASP A 84 3.09 -4.37 -5.33
CA ASP A 84 2.51 -5.41 -4.47
C ASP A 84 1.32 -4.89 -3.65
N VAL A 85 1.39 -3.64 -3.15
CA VAL A 85 0.23 -2.98 -2.51
C VAL A 85 -0.94 -2.86 -3.47
N TYR A 86 -0.72 -2.33 -4.68
CA TYR A 86 -1.79 -2.19 -5.68
C TYR A 86 -2.38 -3.55 -6.09
N GLN A 87 -1.54 -4.56 -6.26
CA GLN A 87 -1.99 -5.91 -6.59
C GLN A 87 -2.86 -6.48 -5.47
N MET A 88 -2.43 -6.34 -4.21
CA MET A 88 -3.19 -6.84 -3.07
C MET A 88 -4.52 -6.09 -2.87
N LEU A 89 -4.57 -4.79 -3.15
CA LEU A 89 -5.82 -4.02 -3.19
C LEU A 89 -6.74 -4.47 -4.33
N TYR A 90 -6.19 -4.78 -5.50
CA TYR A 90 -6.97 -5.34 -6.60
C TYR A 90 -7.55 -6.71 -6.23
N ASP A 91 -6.77 -7.59 -5.61
CA ASP A 91 -7.22 -8.94 -5.27
C ASP A 91 -8.30 -8.93 -4.16
N LEU A 92 -8.09 -8.14 -3.11
CA LEU A 92 -8.97 -8.05 -1.94
C LEU A 92 -10.10 -7.03 -2.10
N GLY A 93 -10.00 -6.15 -3.08
CA GLY A 93 -10.90 -5.03 -3.30
C GLY A 93 -12.34 -5.43 -3.65
N THR A 94 -13.27 -4.51 -3.37
CA THR A 94 -14.59 -4.53 -3.99
C THR A 94 -14.49 -4.30 -5.50
N LEU A 95 -15.61 -4.45 -6.22
CA LEU A 95 -15.65 -4.15 -7.66
C LEU A 95 -15.18 -2.72 -7.94
N GLU A 96 -15.68 -1.74 -7.18
CA GLU A 96 -15.27 -0.34 -7.26
C GLU A 96 -13.76 -0.18 -7.04
N THR A 97 -13.20 -0.79 -6.00
CA THR A 97 -11.75 -0.78 -5.77
C THR A 97 -10.98 -1.37 -6.96
N LYS A 98 -11.43 -2.49 -7.51
CA LYS A 98 -10.76 -3.12 -8.67
C LYS A 98 -10.78 -2.21 -9.90
N GLU A 99 -11.89 -1.56 -10.17
CA GLU A 99 -12.01 -0.62 -11.30
C GLU A 99 -11.07 0.57 -11.14
N ILE A 100 -11.03 1.18 -9.94
CA ILE A 100 -10.12 2.31 -9.67
C ILE A 100 -8.66 1.86 -9.78
N ILE A 101 -8.31 0.73 -9.17
CA ILE A 101 -6.93 0.23 -9.17
C ILE A 101 -6.49 -0.17 -10.58
N ALA A 102 -7.37 -0.77 -11.39
CA ALA A 102 -7.06 -1.13 -12.77
C ALA A 102 -6.78 0.09 -13.66
N ASP A 103 -7.39 1.25 -13.37
CA ASP A 103 -7.15 2.51 -14.09
C ASP A 103 -5.78 3.12 -13.74
N ILE A 104 -5.34 2.99 -12.48
CA ILE A 104 -4.13 3.66 -11.98
C ILE A 104 -2.90 2.74 -11.87
N MET A 105 -3.05 1.42 -12.02
CA MET A 105 -1.96 0.48 -11.85
C MET A 105 -0.88 0.72 -12.92
N PRO A 106 0.39 0.93 -12.54
CA PRO A 106 1.47 1.10 -13.50
C PRO A 106 1.70 -0.20 -14.28
N THR A 107 1.69 -0.12 -15.61
CA THR A 107 1.86 -1.24 -16.54
C THR A 107 3.32 -1.63 -16.73
#